data_AF-A0A1I0F573-F1
#
_entry.id   AF-A0A1I0F573-F1
#
_cell.length_a   1.000
_cell.length_b   1.000
_cell.length_c   1.000
_cell.angle_alpha   90.00
_cell.angle_beta   90.00
_cell.angle_gamma   90.00
#
_symmetry.space_group_name_H-M   'P 1'
#
loop_
_entity.id
_entity.type
_entity.pdbx_description
1 polymer ?
#
loop_
_entity_poly.entity_id
_entity_poly.type
_entity_poly.pdbx_seq_one_letter_code
_entity_poly.pdbx_strand_id
1 'polypeptide(L)'
;MKRGGLIGATLFLAVASASILPALAGLAPAALMPPGEVQALGAEGAILRDDNLVDRLADVPFTLPIDSAGWKAGVLTLDLKVTGNDHEPEELYRNMAEAIGFAFQDTANVEQLLLRVLVDDKWLDSRRLLLAGDIRRSEWSSEGLGRLREAGNRPLPEALRRQFRISESELWRKQFIYP
;
A
#
# COMPACT_ATOMS: atom_id res chain seq x y z
N MET A 1 64.56 -42.63 18.14
CA MET A 1 64.46 -43.77 19.09
C MET A 1 63.33 -43.49 20.09
N LYS A 2 62.40 -44.46 20.24
CA LYS A 2 61.43 -44.70 21.35
C LYS A 2 60.44 -43.56 21.69
N ARG A 3 59.14 -43.64 21.32
CA ARG A 3 58.03 -44.53 21.78
C ARG A 3 57.56 -44.26 23.22
N GLY A 4 56.27 -43.93 23.34
CA GLY A 4 55.45 -43.95 24.56
C GLY A 4 54.57 -42.71 24.60
N GLY A 5 53.28 -42.71 24.26
CA GLY A 5 52.28 -43.76 24.34
C GLY A 5 51.42 -43.52 25.58
N LEU A 6 50.26 -42.88 25.40
CA LEU A 6 49.05 -43.17 26.16
C LEU A 6 47.86 -42.48 25.47
N ILE A 7 47.14 -43.31 24.73
CA ILE A 7 45.78 -43.09 24.24
C ILE A 7 44.85 -43.32 25.43
N GLY A 8 43.89 -42.41 25.64
CA GLY A 8 42.76 -42.58 26.56
C GLY A 8 41.86 -41.34 26.43
N ALA A 9 40.95 -41.28 25.46
CA ALA A 9 39.63 -41.92 25.44
C ALA A 9 38.64 -41.29 26.45
N THR A 10 37.76 -40.43 25.92
CA THR A 10 36.36 -40.12 26.33
C THR A 10 35.92 -38.94 25.43
N LEU A 11 35.55 -39.16 24.17
CA LEU A 11 34.26 -39.65 23.69
C LEU A 11 33.06 -38.82 24.22
N PHE A 12 32.43 -38.09 23.28
CA PHE A 12 31.11 -37.44 23.32
C PHE A 12 30.84 -36.32 24.32
N LEU A 13 30.87 -35.07 23.82
CA LEU A 13 29.78 -34.14 24.12
C LEU A 13 29.33 -33.46 22.82
N ALA A 14 28.72 -34.27 21.96
CA ALA A 14 27.88 -33.78 20.89
C ALA A 14 26.53 -33.37 21.51
N VAL A 15 26.08 -32.17 21.17
CA VAL A 15 24.67 -31.71 21.17
C VAL A 15 23.95 -31.82 22.53
N ALA A 16 24.04 -30.76 23.32
CA ALA A 16 23.08 -30.51 24.41
C ALA A 16 22.81 -29.01 24.58
N SER A 17 22.40 -28.34 23.50
CA SER A 17 21.85 -26.97 23.54
C SER A 17 20.52 -26.87 22.80
N ALA A 18 19.65 -27.88 22.97
CA ALA A 18 18.31 -27.87 22.36
C ALA A 18 17.29 -28.58 23.26
N SER A 19 17.16 -28.16 24.52
CA SER A 19 16.08 -28.67 25.38
C SER A 19 15.56 -27.69 26.44
N ILE A 20 15.81 -26.39 26.34
CA ILE A 20 15.26 -25.39 27.29
C ILE A 20 14.21 -24.51 26.59
N LEU A 21 13.23 -25.13 25.93
CA LEU A 21 12.07 -24.41 25.41
C LEU A 21 10.68 -24.99 25.72
N PRO A 22 10.46 -26.20 26.29
CA PRO A 22 9.08 -26.62 26.53
C PRO A 22 8.49 -26.16 27.89
N ALA A 23 9.25 -25.46 28.74
CA ALA A 23 8.79 -25.13 30.10
C ALA A 23 8.07 -23.77 30.26
N LEU A 24 7.93 -22.98 29.20
CA LEU A 24 7.21 -21.68 29.24
C LEU A 24 5.82 -21.71 28.56
N ALA A 25 5.40 -22.85 28.00
CA ALA A 25 4.10 -22.99 27.34
C ALA A 25 2.89 -23.09 28.31
N GLY A 26 3.13 -23.03 29.63
CA GLY A 26 2.11 -23.24 30.66
C GLY A 26 1.57 -21.98 31.36
N LEU A 27 2.00 -20.77 30.98
CA LEU A 27 1.63 -19.52 31.69
C LEU A 27 0.94 -18.49 30.79
N ALA A 28 0.07 -18.94 29.88
CA ALA A 28 -0.94 -18.05 29.28
C ALA A 28 -2.27 -18.22 30.03
N PRO A 29 -2.80 -17.18 30.69
CA PRO A 29 -4.14 -17.25 31.26
C PRO A 29 -5.16 -17.26 30.12
N ALA A 30 -5.75 -18.42 29.87
CA ALA A 30 -6.98 -18.57 29.12
C ALA A 30 -8.15 -18.00 29.96
N ALA A 31 -8.29 -16.68 29.96
CA ALA A 31 -9.44 -16.01 30.52
C ALA A 31 -10.50 -15.78 29.43
N LEU A 32 -11.40 -16.75 29.31
CA LEU A 32 -12.82 -16.64 28.91
C LEU A 32 -13.18 -15.52 27.90
N MET A 33 -13.18 -15.83 26.61
CA MET A 33 -13.93 -15.08 25.59
C MET A 33 -15.19 -15.86 25.16
N PRO A 34 -16.34 -15.19 24.95
CA PRO A 34 -17.59 -15.80 24.51
C PRO A 34 -17.51 -16.28 23.04
N PRO A 35 -18.39 -17.21 22.62
CA PRO A 35 -18.37 -17.74 21.26
C PRO A 35 -18.92 -16.70 20.28
N GLY A 36 -18.01 -16.07 19.55
CA GLY A 36 -18.29 -15.18 18.43
C GLY A 36 -16.96 -14.80 17.78
N GLU A 37 -16.63 -15.50 16.69
CA GLU A 37 -15.93 -15.00 15.49
C GLU A 37 -15.13 -13.69 15.65
N VAL A 38 -13.84 -13.57 15.30
CA VAL A 38 -13.23 -14.00 14.03
C VAL A 38 -11.72 -14.20 14.25
N GLN A 39 -11.18 -15.30 13.72
CA GLN A 39 -9.76 -15.42 13.42
C GLN A 39 -9.39 -14.44 12.30
N ALA A 40 -8.76 -13.30 12.60
CA ALA A 40 -8.08 -12.51 11.57
C ALA A 40 -6.69 -13.10 11.31
N LEU A 41 -6.65 -14.32 10.75
CA LEU A 41 -5.45 -14.80 10.06
C LEU A 41 -5.30 -13.92 8.82
N GLY A 42 -4.24 -13.11 8.79
CA GLY A 42 -4.01 -12.09 7.79
C GLY A 42 -4.23 -12.63 6.38
N ALA A 43 -5.21 -12.06 5.69
CA ALA A 43 -5.26 -12.19 4.24
C ALA A 43 -3.94 -11.64 3.72
N GLU A 44 -3.03 -12.52 3.28
CA GLU A 44 -1.85 -12.07 2.56
C GLU A 44 -2.35 -11.32 1.33
N GLY A 45 -2.08 -10.01 1.29
CA GLY A 45 -2.46 -9.16 0.17
C GLY A 45 -1.94 -9.75 -1.15
N ALA A 46 -2.63 -9.47 -2.25
CA ALA A 46 -2.24 -9.95 -3.56
C ALA A 46 -0.78 -9.59 -3.90
N ILE A 47 -0.11 -10.48 -4.60
CA ILE A 47 1.23 -10.22 -5.14
C ILE A 47 1.06 -9.70 -6.56
N LEU A 48 1.36 -8.43 -6.78
CA LEU A 48 1.39 -7.84 -8.11
C LEU A 48 2.57 -8.34 -8.93
N ARG A 49 2.31 -8.54 -10.21
CA ARG A 49 3.25 -8.97 -11.25
C ARG A 49 2.82 -8.32 -12.56
N ASP A 50 3.73 -8.22 -13.52
CA ASP A 50 3.44 -7.63 -14.83
C ASP A 50 2.29 -8.36 -15.55
N ASP A 51 2.16 -9.67 -15.33
CA ASP A 51 1.14 -10.52 -15.96
C ASP A 51 -0.25 -10.46 -15.31
N ASN A 52 -0.38 -9.85 -14.13
CA ASN A 52 -1.67 -9.74 -13.42
C ASN A 52 -2.08 -8.30 -13.10
N LEU A 53 -1.24 -7.31 -13.40
CA LEU A 53 -1.49 -5.92 -13.05
C LEU A 53 -2.80 -5.40 -13.63
N VAL A 54 -3.03 -5.66 -14.93
CA VAL A 54 -4.21 -5.17 -15.65
C VAL A 54 -5.49 -5.77 -15.07
N ASP A 55 -5.51 -7.10 -14.88
CA ASP A 55 -6.66 -7.81 -14.32
C ASP A 55 -6.99 -7.31 -12.92
N ARG A 56 -5.97 -7.12 -12.07
CA ARG A 56 -6.15 -6.65 -10.70
C ARG A 56 -6.65 -5.21 -10.62
N LEU A 57 -6.16 -4.33 -11.50
CA LEU A 57 -6.64 -2.95 -11.56
C LEU A 57 -8.04 -2.83 -12.15
N ALA A 58 -8.46 -3.76 -13.01
CA ALA A 58 -9.81 -3.78 -13.57
C ALA A 58 -10.89 -4.08 -12.51
N ASP A 59 -10.52 -4.77 -11.44
CA ASP A 59 -11.41 -5.05 -10.30
C ASP A 59 -11.58 -3.84 -9.36
N VAL A 60 -10.74 -2.82 -9.48
CA VAL A 60 -10.81 -1.61 -8.64
C VAL A 60 -11.92 -0.70 -9.17
N PRO A 61 -12.86 -0.23 -8.33
CA PRO A 61 -14.04 0.53 -8.76
C PRO A 61 -13.71 2.00 -9.05
N PHE A 62 -12.74 2.25 -9.92
CA PHE A 62 -12.43 3.59 -10.40
C PHE A 62 -13.61 4.15 -11.21
N THR A 63 -13.95 5.41 -10.96
CA THR A 63 -14.87 6.16 -11.83
C THR A 63 -14.12 6.91 -12.91
N LEU A 64 -12.82 7.17 -12.70
CA LEU A 64 -11.93 7.74 -13.71
C LEU A 64 -11.27 6.62 -14.53
N PRO A 65 -11.23 6.72 -15.87
CA PRO A 65 -10.47 5.80 -16.70
C PRO A 65 -8.99 5.77 -16.33
N ILE A 66 -8.39 4.58 -16.38
CA ILE A 66 -6.93 4.41 -16.29
C ILE A 66 -6.32 4.77 -17.65
N ASP A 67 -5.42 5.76 -17.68
CA ASP A 67 -4.65 6.14 -18.87
C ASP A 67 -3.43 5.23 -19.03
N SER A 68 -2.71 4.98 -17.93
CA SER A 68 -1.57 4.07 -17.91
C SER A 68 -1.38 3.44 -16.54
N ALA A 69 -0.81 2.24 -16.53
CA ALA A 69 -0.40 1.56 -15.31
C ALA A 69 0.92 0.81 -15.55
N GLY A 70 1.74 0.72 -14.52
CA GLY A 70 2.96 -0.06 -14.55
C GLY A 70 3.39 -0.47 -13.15
N TRP A 71 3.97 -1.65 -13.02
CA TRP A 71 4.53 -2.12 -11.76
C TRP A 71 5.97 -2.56 -12.00
N LYS A 72 6.88 -2.11 -11.14
CA LYS A 72 8.29 -2.53 -11.21
C LYS A 72 8.96 -2.36 -9.87
N ALA A 73 9.60 -3.43 -9.40
CA ALA A 73 10.42 -3.40 -8.18
C ALA A 73 9.71 -2.74 -6.97
N GLY A 74 8.43 -3.08 -6.77
CA GLY A 74 7.62 -2.55 -5.67
C GLY A 74 7.05 -1.15 -5.88
N VAL A 75 7.30 -0.52 -7.04
CA VAL A 75 6.70 0.77 -7.39
C VAL A 75 5.53 0.53 -8.35
N LEU A 76 4.33 0.92 -7.93
CA LEU A 76 3.14 1.00 -8.76
C LEU A 76 3.02 2.43 -9.30
N THR A 77 3.04 2.59 -10.62
CA THR A 77 2.73 3.85 -11.31
C THR A 77 1.34 3.75 -11.89
N LEU A 78 0.49 4.74 -11.62
CA LEU A 78 -0.88 4.79 -12.10
C LEU A 78 -1.21 6.21 -12.56
N ASP A 79 -1.67 6.33 -13.82
CA ASP A 79 -2.22 7.56 -14.36
C ASP A 79 -3.73 7.38 -14.54
N LEU A 80 -4.51 8.24 -13.90
CA LEU A 80 -5.95 8.33 -14.10
C LEU A 80 -6.28 9.55 -14.96
N LYS A 81 -7.34 9.45 -15.75
CA LYS A 81 -7.75 10.50 -16.68
C LYS A 81 -9.11 11.07 -16.33
N VAL A 82 -9.19 12.39 -16.32
CA VAL A 82 -10.44 13.14 -16.26
C VAL A 82 -10.96 13.33 -17.69
N THR A 83 -12.20 12.91 -17.94
CA THR A 83 -12.81 12.93 -19.27
C THR A 83 -14.16 13.62 -19.25
N GLY A 84 -14.25 14.80 -19.86
CA GLY A 84 -15.46 15.62 -19.80
C GLY A 84 -15.27 16.79 -18.85
N ASN A 85 -16.37 17.47 -18.51
CA ASN A 85 -16.33 18.73 -17.76
C ASN A 85 -17.06 18.69 -16.41
N ASP A 86 -17.78 17.60 -16.11
CA ASP A 86 -18.67 17.50 -14.94
C ASP A 86 -18.03 16.67 -13.83
N HIS A 87 -16.81 17.02 -13.44
CA HIS A 87 -16.08 16.34 -12.39
C HIS A 87 -15.95 17.22 -11.16
N GLU A 88 -16.15 16.62 -9.99
CA GLU A 88 -16.04 17.31 -8.70
C GLU A 88 -14.80 16.82 -7.93
N PRO A 89 -14.23 17.63 -7.02
CA PRO A 89 -13.07 17.20 -6.26
C PRO A 89 -13.26 15.89 -5.50
N GLU A 90 -14.46 15.65 -4.97
CA GLU A 90 -14.81 14.43 -4.27
C GLU A 90 -14.57 13.17 -5.11
N GLU A 91 -14.91 13.21 -6.40
CA GLU A 91 -14.70 12.09 -7.31
C GLU A 91 -13.20 11.78 -7.44
N LEU A 92 -12.38 12.81 -7.65
CA LEU A 92 -10.94 12.64 -7.81
C LEU A 92 -10.30 12.11 -6.52
N TYR A 93 -10.70 12.64 -5.36
CA TYR A 93 -10.21 12.16 -4.06
C TYR A 93 -10.64 10.72 -3.79
N ARG A 94 -11.87 10.34 -4.16
CA ARG A 94 -12.33 8.95 -4.06
C ARG A 94 -11.48 8.02 -4.92
N ASN A 95 -11.22 8.37 -6.18
CA ASN A 95 -10.35 7.55 -7.05
C ASN A 95 -8.91 7.46 -6.51
N MET A 96 -8.37 8.54 -5.94
CA MET A 96 -7.07 8.49 -5.26
C MET A 96 -7.11 7.55 -4.05
N ALA A 97 -8.19 7.57 -3.27
CA ALA A 97 -8.37 6.65 -2.16
C ALA A 97 -8.44 5.19 -2.63
N GLU A 98 -9.19 4.89 -3.70
CA GLU A 98 -9.23 3.52 -4.25
C GLU A 98 -7.85 3.05 -4.74
N ALA A 99 -7.07 3.93 -5.39
CA ALA A 99 -5.71 3.59 -5.81
C ALA A 99 -4.77 3.32 -4.62
N ILE A 100 -4.86 4.12 -3.55
CA ILE A 100 -4.07 3.96 -2.32
C ILE A 100 -4.50 2.69 -1.57
N GLY A 101 -5.79 2.43 -1.49
CA GLY A 101 -6.36 1.22 -0.89
C GLY A 101 -5.86 -0.02 -1.61
N PHE A 102 -6.00 -0.07 -2.92
CA PHE A 102 -5.45 -1.14 -3.75
C PHE A 102 -3.95 -1.34 -3.50
N ALA A 103 -3.16 -0.25 -3.58
CA ALA A 103 -1.72 -0.33 -3.42
C ALA A 103 -1.29 -0.91 -2.05
N PHE A 104 -1.90 -0.48 -0.94
CA PHE A 104 -1.34 -0.80 0.38
C PHE A 104 -2.20 -1.73 1.25
N GLN A 105 -3.51 -1.79 1.01
CA GLN A 105 -4.42 -2.72 1.69
C GLN A 105 -4.51 -4.04 0.93
N ASP A 106 -4.66 -3.98 -0.38
CA ASP A 106 -5.02 -5.17 -1.16
C ASP A 106 -3.81 -5.90 -1.74
N THR A 107 -2.62 -5.27 -1.70
CA THR A 107 -1.37 -5.89 -2.17
C THR A 107 -0.31 -5.91 -1.09
N ALA A 108 0.52 -6.95 -1.10
CA ALA A 108 1.58 -7.13 -0.13
C ALA A 108 2.96 -6.65 -0.62
N ASN A 109 3.12 -6.37 -1.92
CA ASN A 109 4.43 -6.10 -2.54
C ASN A 109 4.58 -4.73 -3.21
N VAL A 110 3.61 -3.82 -3.03
CA VAL A 110 3.75 -2.42 -3.44
C VAL A 110 4.31 -1.60 -2.27
N GLU A 111 5.49 -1.04 -2.43
CA GLU A 111 6.13 -0.19 -1.42
C GLU A 111 5.88 1.30 -1.69
N GLN A 112 5.58 1.65 -2.94
CA GLN A 112 5.37 3.03 -3.36
C GLN A 112 4.31 3.10 -4.46
N LEU A 113 3.42 4.07 -4.35
CA LEU A 113 2.45 4.44 -5.37
C LEU A 113 2.80 5.82 -5.93
N LEU A 114 3.07 5.87 -7.22
CA LEU A 114 3.19 7.09 -8.02
C LEU A 114 1.88 7.29 -8.77
N LEU A 115 1.01 8.14 -8.24
CA LEU A 115 -0.30 8.40 -8.80
C LEU A 115 -0.33 9.77 -9.47
N ARG A 116 -0.86 9.84 -10.70
CA ARG A 116 -1.19 11.12 -11.35
C ARG A 116 -2.64 11.13 -11.81
N VAL A 117 -3.27 12.29 -11.68
CA VAL A 117 -4.58 12.56 -12.28
C VAL A 117 -4.37 13.63 -13.35
N LEU A 118 -4.71 13.28 -14.59
CA LEU A 118 -4.48 14.07 -15.79
C LEU A 118 -5.80 14.50 -16.41
N VAL A 119 -5.81 15.63 -17.10
CA VAL A 119 -6.91 16.03 -17.99
C VAL A 119 -6.39 16.21 -19.40
N ASP A 120 -7.17 15.76 -20.38
CA ASP A 120 -6.88 16.00 -21.80
C ASP A 120 -7.29 17.42 -22.18
N ASP A 121 -6.34 18.18 -22.74
CA ASP A 121 -6.65 19.39 -23.47
C ASP A 121 -6.90 19.03 -24.94
N LYS A 122 -8.18 18.88 -25.31
CA LYS A 122 -8.61 18.51 -26.68
C LYS A 122 -8.20 19.53 -27.75
N TRP A 123 -7.85 20.77 -27.37
CA TRP A 123 -7.44 21.80 -28.32
C TRP A 123 -5.94 21.78 -28.60
N LEU A 124 -5.15 21.39 -27.60
CA LEU A 124 -3.70 21.40 -27.65
C LEU A 124 -3.07 20.00 -27.83
N ASP A 125 -3.89 18.96 -27.94
CA ASP A 125 -3.48 17.54 -27.93
C ASP A 125 -2.45 17.24 -26.83
N SER A 126 -2.68 17.86 -25.67
CA SER A 126 -1.73 17.86 -24.56
C SER A 126 -2.40 17.42 -23.28
N ARG A 127 -1.66 16.67 -22.45
CA ARG A 127 -2.12 16.24 -21.13
C ARG A 127 -1.66 17.25 -20.09
N ARG A 128 -2.56 17.66 -19.20
CA ARG A 128 -2.24 18.56 -18.09
C ARG A 128 -2.45 17.87 -16.77
N LEU A 129 -1.48 18.05 -15.87
CA LEU A 129 -1.54 17.50 -14.53
C LEU A 129 -2.55 18.27 -13.67
N LEU A 130 -3.40 17.55 -12.94
CA LEU A 130 -4.25 18.10 -11.90
C LEU A 130 -3.66 17.82 -10.52
N LEU A 131 -3.44 16.54 -10.23
CA LEU A 131 -2.96 16.04 -8.94
C LEU A 131 -1.83 15.03 -9.19
N ALA A 132 -0.84 15.02 -8.30
CA ALA A 132 0.16 13.97 -8.22
C ALA A 132 0.36 13.55 -6.77
N GLY A 133 0.55 12.25 -6.53
CA GLY A 133 0.90 11.69 -5.23
C GLY A 133 2.12 10.78 -5.35
N ASP A 134 2.99 10.85 -4.34
CA ASP A 134 4.11 9.93 -4.14
C ASP A 134 3.94 9.33 -2.74
N ILE A 135 3.13 8.29 -2.65
CA ILE A 135 2.73 7.68 -1.38
C ILE A 135 3.63 6.47 -1.12
N ARG A 136 4.18 6.37 0.08
CA ARG A 136 4.94 5.20 0.52
C ARG A 136 4.11 4.34 1.47
N ARG A 137 4.33 3.02 1.45
CA ARG A 137 3.68 2.08 2.37
C ARG A 137 3.88 2.48 3.84
N SER A 138 5.06 2.98 4.19
CA SER A 138 5.39 3.46 5.55
C SER A 138 4.63 4.71 5.98
N GLU A 139 4.09 5.49 5.02
CA GLU A 139 3.35 6.73 5.26
C GLU A 139 1.82 6.50 5.18
N TRP A 140 1.41 5.34 4.67
CA TRP A 140 0.03 4.94 4.56
C TRP A 140 -0.59 4.64 5.94
N SER A 141 -1.85 5.04 6.13
CA SER A 141 -2.67 4.65 7.27
C SER A 141 -4.14 4.55 6.86
N SER A 142 -4.89 3.66 7.51
CA SER A 142 -6.33 3.54 7.33
C SER A 142 -7.07 4.83 7.67
N GLU A 143 -6.61 5.57 8.68
CA GLU A 143 -7.14 6.89 9.03
C GLU A 143 -6.92 7.92 7.90
N GLY A 144 -5.70 7.99 7.35
CA GLY A 144 -5.39 8.91 6.25
C GLY A 144 -6.24 8.60 5.01
N LEU A 145 -6.43 7.31 4.72
CA LEU A 145 -7.29 6.85 3.64
C LEU A 145 -8.76 7.23 3.87
N GLY A 146 -9.27 7.03 5.09
CA GLY A 146 -10.63 7.45 5.46
C GLY A 146 -10.84 8.96 5.31
N ARG A 147 -9.88 9.77 5.78
CA ARG A 147 -9.91 11.22 5.64
C ARG A 147 -9.90 11.69 4.18
N LEU A 148 -9.22 10.95 3.29
CA LEU A 148 -9.23 11.24 1.86
C LEU A 148 -10.60 10.97 1.25
N ARG A 149 -11.25 9.86 1.63
CA ARG A 149 -12.64 9.53 1.21
C ARG A 149 -13.66 10.55 1.72
N GLU A 150 -13.47 11.07 2.92
CA GLU A 150 -14.38 12.03 3.58
C GLU A 150 -14.10 13.51 3.24
N ALA A 151 -13.08 13.78 2.42
CA ALA A 151 -12.72 15.16 2.06
C ALA A 151 -13.87 15.89 1.36
N GLY A 152 -14.66 15.17 0.56
CA GLY A 152 -15.72 15.73 -0.28
C GLY A 152 -15.16 16.77 -1.26
N ASN A 153 -15.93 17.81 -1.54
CA ASN A 153 -15.54 18.88 -2.47
C ASN A 153 -14.66 19.98 -1.85
N ARG A 154 -14.03 19.73 -0.70
CA ARG A 154 -13.22 20.73 0.04
C ARG A 154 -11.73 20.54 -0.25
N PRO A 155 -10.92 21.61 -0.16
CA PRO A 155 -9.47 21.47 -0.24
C PRO A 155 -8.94 20.42 0.76
N LEU A 156 -7.98 19.59 0.33
CA LEU A 156 -7.37 18.61 1.21
C LEU A 156 -6.67 19.30 2.39
N PRO A 157 -6.85 18.81 3.63
CA PRO A 157 -6.09 19.30 4.77
C PRO A 157 -4.58 19.17 4.54
N GLU A 158 -3.81 20.18 4.94
CA GLU A 158 -2.36 20.21 4.72
C GLU A 158 -1.65 18.97 5.30
N ALA A 159 -2.07 18.51 6.47
CA ALA A 159 -1.53 17.30 7.09
C ALA A 159 -1.69 16.06 6.19
N LEU A 160 -2.85 15.91 5.55
CA LEU A 160 -3.13 14.78 4.66
C LEU A 160 -2.33 14.90 3.36
N ARG A 161 -2.23 16.12 2.81
CA ARG A 161 -1.37 16.39 1.65
C ARG A 161 0.09 16.08 1.92
N ARG A 162 0.61 16.41 3.11
CA ARG A 162 1.99 16.09 3.49
C ARG A 162 2.18 14.58 3.68
N GLN A 163 1.25 13.91 4.36
CA GLN A 163 1.29 12.46 4.58
C GLN A 163 1.36 11.69 3.25
N PHE A 164 0.50 12.01 2.29
CA PHE A 164 0.47 11.36 0.97
C PHE A 164 1.29 12.08 -0.10
N ARG A 165 2.09 13.09 0.31
CA ARG A 165 2.97 13.90 -0.53
C ARG A 165 2.25 14.37 -1.81
N ILE A 166 1.01 14.82 -1.64
CA ILE A 166 0.11 15.26 -2.71
C ILE A 166 0.49 16.67 -3.17
N SER A 167 0.80 16.77 -4.45
CA SER A 167 1.02 18.02 -5.16
C SER A 167 -0.20 18.37 -6.00
N GLU A 168 -0.59 19.64 -5.94
CA GLU A 168 -1.74 20.21 -6.63
C GLU A 168 -1.23 21.17 -7.70
N SER A 169 -1.72 21.05 -8.93
CA SER A 169 -1.38 22.00 -9.98
C SER A 169 -2.16 23.31 -9.85
N GLU A 170 -1.69 24.36 -10.51
CA GLU A 170 -2.43 25.61 -10.60
C GLU A 170 -3.76 25.45 -11.36
N LEU A 171 -3.81 24.52 -12.32
CA LEU A 171 -5.03 24.18 -13.06
C LEU A 171 -6.09 23.61 -12.11
N TRP A 172 -5.68 22.65 -11.27
CA TRP A 172 -6.53 22.05 -10.25
C TRP A 172 -7.10 23.11 -9.30
N ARG A 173 -6.22 23.94 -8.73
CA ARG A 173 -6.62 24.95 -7.74
C ARG A 173 -7.64 25.94 -8.31
N LYS A 174 -7.46 26.39 -9.55
CA LYS A 174 -8.32 27.39 -10.19
C LYS A 174 -9.63 26.83 -10.73
N GLN A 175 -9.68 25.54 -11.08
CA GLN A 175 -10.88 24.97 -11.71
C GLN A 175 -11.81 24.29 -10.70
N PHE A 176 -11.25 23.71 -9.63
CA PHE A 176 -12.01 22.81 -8.77
C PHE A 176 -12.07 23.25 -7.30
N ILE A 177 -11.07 23.99 -6.80
CA ILE A 177 -10.96 24.32 -5.37
C ILE A 177 -11.29 25.78 -5.07
N TYR A 178 -10.78 26.69 -5.89
CA TYR A 178 -11.02 28.13 -5.82
C TYR A 178 -11.50 28.63 -7.19
N PRO A 179 -12.66 28.14 -7.68
CA PRO A 179 -13.20 28.53 -8.97
C PRO A 179 -13.56 30.02 -9.06
#